data_AF-E5L9F4-F1
#
_entry.id   AF-E5L9F4-F1
#
_cell.length_a   1.000
_cell.length_b   1.000
_cell.length_c   1.000
_cell.angle_alpha   90.00
_cell.angle_beta   90.00
_cell.angle_gamma   90.00
#
_symmetry.space_group_name_H-M   'P 1'
#
loop_
_entity.id
_entity.type
_entity.pdbx_description
1 polymer ?
#
loop_
_entity_poly.entity_id
_entity_poly.type
_entity_poly.pdbx_seq_one_letter_code
_entity_poly.pdbx_strand_id
1 'polypeptide(L)'
;SRIMLTDDYFSDVNPRSMRRLMNVIYITVRLLKAFQIDFSWYRLSSWINLTEQWPLRASMIVLQHDNFMDSYDDNVSLQAVYEKVRPKIACLREAAPLLELDRDERKLDAFLQLHKSDLLVADLRIFLPFTINLDPYLRKVLKEDQQSIEDEGTLMLQNKPSINPAVRIPPPIPTYVPSPAAYPPYQLFHNDYELRHRNASINSEPAMTPLIGSPSDSFGDDVLQTKLSDLTVEGVVSLLERVDDLRPALPKLSPILKENAINGR
;
A
#
# COMPACT_ATOMS: atom_id res chain seq x y z
N SER A 1 3.15 -22.50 -4.76
CA SER A 1 2.40 -21.80 -3.70
C SER A 1 1.73 -20.58 -4.31
N ARG A 2 0.47 -20.69 -4.77
CA ARG A 2 -0.29 -19.54 -5.31
C ARG A 2 -0.71 -18.69 -4.12
N ILE A 3 -0.09 -17.53 -3.98
CA ILE A 3 -0.40 -16.56 -2.94
C ILE A 3 -1.81 -16.03 -3.24
N MET A 4 -2.72 -16.12 -2.27
CA MET A 4 -4.00 -15.40 -2.25
C MET A 4 -3.71 -13.89 -2.18
N LEU A 5 -3.26 -13.30 -3.28
CA LEU A 5 -2.95 -11.88 -3.44
C LEU A 5 -4.18 -11.04 -3.83
N THR A 6 -5.33 -11.67 -4.08
CA THR A 6 -6.44 -11.02 -4.79
C THR A 6 -7.57 -10.50 -3.92
N ASP A 7 -7.76 -11.04 -2.71
CA ASP A 7 -8.99 -10.75 -1.94
C ASP A 7 -8.97 -9.38 -1.24
N ASP A 8 -7.84 -8.99 -0.67
CA ASP A 8 -7.78 -7.73 0.09
C ASP A 8 -7.37 -6.50 -0.74
N TYR A 9 -7.23 -6.62 -2.06
CA TYR A 9 -6.97 -5.48 -2.94
C TYR A 9 -8.27 -4.70 -3.23
N PHE A 10 -9.41 -5.41 -3.25
CA PHE A 10 -10.72 -4.82 -3.57
C PHE A 10 -11.57 -4.47 -2.35
N SER A 11 -11.11 -4.75 -1.13
CA SER A 11 -11.88 -4.52 0.11
C SER A 11 -12.28 -3.05 0.34
N ASP A 12 -11.53 -2.11 -0.25
CA ASP A 12 -11.77 -0.66 -0.16
C ASP A 12 -12.39 -0.05 -1.44
N VAL A 13 -12.77 -0.89 -2.40
CA VAL A 13 -13.34 -0.47 -3.69
C VAL A 13 -14.79 -0.10 -3.50
N ASN A 14 -15.00 1.18 -3.17
CA ASN A 14 -16.29 1.84 -3.20
C ASN A 14 -16.32 2.91 -4.31
N PRO A 15 -17.52 3.36 -4.77
CA PRO A 15 -17.64 4.31 -5.87
C PRO A 15 -16.90 5.63 -5.67
N ARG A 16 -16.67 6.04 -4.42
CA ARG A 16 -15.91 7.25 -4.10
C ARG A 16 -14.41 7.04 -4.34
N SER A 17 -13.86 5.93 -3.85
CA SER A 17 -12.45 5.56 -4.08
C SER A 17 -12.16 5.41 -5.58
N MET A 18 -13.05 4.75 -6.33
CA MET A 18 -12.91 4.58 -7.78
C MET A 18 -12.92 5.92 -8.51
N ARG A 19 -13.86 6.82 -8.17
CA ARG A 19 -13.92 8.17 -8.75
C ARG A 19 -12.65 8.96 -8.47
N ARG A 20 -12.14 8.88 -7.23
CA ARG A 20 -10.90 9.55 -6.83
C ARG A 20 -9.72 9.04 -7.65
N LEU A 21 -9.53 7.73 -7.75
CA LEU A 21 -8.45 7.13 -8.52
C LEU A 21 -8.53 7.52 -10.01
N MET A 22 -9.72 7.47 -10.60
CA MET A 22 -9.95 7.92 -11.98
C MET A 22 -9.59 9.38 -12.19
N ASN A 23 -9.97 10.27 -11.27
CA ASN A 23 -9.62 11.69 -11.35
C ASN A 23 -8.10 11.91 -11.29
N VAL A 24 -7.40 11.18 -10.42
CA VAL A 24 -5.93 11.25 -10.31
C VAL A 24 -5.29 10.80 -11.62
N ILE A 25 -5.65 9.61 -12.11
CA ILE A 25 -5.15 9.08 -13.40
C ILE A 25 -5.41 10.08 -14.53
N TYR A 26 -6.64 10.57 -14.64
CA TYR A 26 -7.02 11.48 -15.71
C TYR A 26 -6.18 12.76 -15.73
N ILE A 27 -6.03 13.41 -14.57
CA ILE A 27 -5.26 14.66 -14.48
C ILE A 27 -3.78 14.40 -14.75
N THR A 28 -3.18 13.38 -14.13
CA THR A 28 -1.76 13.04 -14.32
C THR A 28 -1.46 12.71 -15.78
N VAL A 29 -2.33 11.95 -16.47
CA VAL A 29 -2.18 11.65 -17.91
C VAL A 29 -2.26 12.92 -18.74
N ARG A 30 -3.19 13.83 -18.45
CA ARG A 30 -3.30 15.11 -19.17
C ARG A 30 -2.07 15.98 -18.98
N LEU A 31 -1.52 16.03 -17.77
CA LEU A 31 -0.28 16.75 -17.50
C LEU A 31 0.87 16.14 -18.30
N LEU A 32 1.12 14.83 -18.18
CA LEU A 32 2.17 14.14 -18.93
C LEU A 32 2.08 14.40 -20.45
N LYS A 33 0.88 14.28 -21.02
CA LYS A 33 0.67 14.55 -22.45
C LYS A 33 0.82 16.02 -22.84
N ALA A 34 0.48 16.96 -21.96
CA ALA A 34 0.71 18.39 -22.21
C ALA A 34 2.21 18.73 -22.30
N PHE A 35 3.06 18.00 -21.57
CA PHE A 35 4.51 18.12 -21.62
C PHE A 35 5.18 17.16 -22.62
N GLN A 36 4.39 16.51 -23.50
CA GLN A 36 4.88 15.55 -24.51
C GLN A 36 5.71 14.41 -23.93
N ILE A 37 5.40 13.99 -22.71
CA ILE A 37 6.05 12.86 -22.07
C ILE A 37 5.36 11.57 -22.49
N ASP A 38 6.13 10.65 -23.05
CA ASP A 38 5.71 9.29 -23.29
C ASP A 38 5.93 8.44 -22.04
N PHE A 39 4.99 7.54 -21.77
CA PHE A 39 5.00 6.72 -20.56
C PHE A 39 4.34 5.37 -20.81
N SER A 40 4.71 4.40 -19.97
CA SER A 40 4.02 3.11 -19.88
C SER A 40 2.82 3.23 -18.94
N TRP A 41 1.64 2.83 -19.42
CA TRP A 41 0.42 2.76 -18.61
C TRP A 41 0.60 1.92 -17.35
N TYR A 42 1.31 0.80 -17.47
CA TYR A 42 1.58 -0.09 -16.35
C TYR A 42 2.39 0.64 -15.27
N ARG A 43 3.51 1.28 -15.66
CA ARG A 43 4.37 2.01 -14.72
C ARG A 43 3.68 3.19 -14.07
N LEU A 44 2.89 3.95 -14.86
CA LEU A 44 2.10 5.06 -14.33
C LEU A 44 1.06 4.57 -13.32
N SER A 45 0.35 3.47 -13.63
CA SER A 45 -0.64 2.90 -12.72
C SER A 45 -0.02 2.43 -11.42
N SER A 46 1.14 1.77 -11.47
CA SER A 46 1.91 1.37 -10.29
C SER A 46 2.34 2.57 -9.45
N TRP A 47 2.84 3.65 -10.08
CA TRP A 47 3.21 4.88 -9.37
C TRP A 47 2.01 5.54 -8.69
N ILE A 48 0.89 5.68 -9.39
CA ILE A 48 -0.35 6.25 -8.83
C ILE A 48 -0.85 5.40 -7.68
N ASN A 49 -0.85 4.07 -7.82
CA ASN A 49 -1.27 3.17 -6.76
C ASN A 49 -0.37 3.29 -5.52
N LEU A 50 0.96 3.40 -5.71
CA LEU A 50 1.91 3.61 -4.62
C LEU A 50 1.58 4.88 -3.82
N THR A 51 1.39 6.00 -4.51
CA THR A 51 1.15 7.32 -3.88
C THR A 51 -0.24 7.44 -3.26
N GLU A 52 -1.23 6.69 -3.74
CA GLU A 52 -2.59 6.71 -3.22
C GLU A 52 -2.77 5.78 -2.01
N GLN A 53 -2.16 4.59 -2.04
CA GLN A 53 -2.34 3.58 -0.99
C GLN A 53 -1.37 3.74 0.18
N TRP A 54 -0.18 4.29 -0.06
CA TRP A 54 0.85 4.48 0.96
C TRP A 54 1.49 5.88 0.87
N PRO A 55 0.69 6.96 1.02
CA PRO A 55 1.17 8.34 0.83
C PRO A 55 2.35 8.73 1.73
N LEU A 56 2.41 8.25 2.97
CA LEU A 56 3.53 8.58 3.87
C LEU A 56 4.80 7.86 3.44
N ARG A 57 4.76 6.53 3.24
CA ARG A 57 5.95 5.78 2.78
C ARG A 57 6.39 6.19 1.39
N ALA A 58 5.46 6.52 0.48
CA ALA A 58 5.78 7.12 -0.82
C ALA A 58 6.52 8.46 -0.63
N SER A 59 6.06 9.31 0.28
CA SER A 59 6.74 10.58 0.61
C SER A 59 8.13 10.36 1.19
N MET A 60 8.35 9.32 1.99
CA MET A 60 9.68 8.96 2.49
C MET A 60 10.61 8.43 1.40
N ILE A 61 10.10 7.63 0.45
CA ILE A 61 10.86 7.20 -0.74
C ILE A 61 11.29 8.42 -1.55
N VAL A 62 10.38 9.37 -1.77
CA VAL A 62 10.68 10.63 -2.47
C VAL A 62 11.74 11.45 -1.69
N LEU A 63 11.57 11.62 -0.38
CA LEU A 63 12.55 12.35 0.44
C LEU A 63 13.94 11.69 0.42
N GLN A 64 13.98 10.35 0.49
CA GLN A 64 15.23 9.60 0.37
C GLN A 64 15.87 9.76 -1.00
N HIS A 65 15.08 9.80 -2.07
CA HIS A 65 15.59 10.10 -3.40
C HIS A 65 16.12 11.53 -3.50
N ASP A 66 15.40 12.53 -2.97
CA ASP A 66 15.78 13.94 -2.99
C ASP A 66 17.07 14.22 -2.21
N ASN A 67 17.28 13.55 -1.07
CA ASN A 67 18.51 13.69 -0.28
C ASN A 67 19.75 13.09 -0.96
N PHE A 68 19.57 12.18 -1.92
CA PHE A 68 20.63 11.41 -2.56
C PHE A 68 20.49 11.45 -4.10
N MET A 69 19.97 12.55 -4.65
CA MET A 69 19.61 12.72 -6.07
C MET A 69 20.68 12.17 -7.03
N ASP A 70 21.95 12.52 -6.78
CA ASP A 70 23.08 12.17 -7.64
C ASP A 70 23.63 10.75 -7.42
N SER A 71 23.18 10.06 -6.38
CA SER A 71 23.70 8.73 -5.98
C SER A 71 22.89 7.57 -6.55
N TYR A 72 21.65 7.80 -6.99
CA TYR A 72 20.79 6.75 -7.54
C TYR A 72 20.86 6.69 -9.07
N ASP A 73 21.25 5.52 -9.58
CA ASP A 73 21.10 5.15 -10.99
C ASP A 73 19.59 5.04 -11.32
N ASP A 74 19.24 5.44 -12.53
CA ASP A 74 17.89 5.36 -13.11
C ASP A 74 17.28 3.96 -13.02
N ASN A 75 18.10 2.92 -13.06
CA ASN A 75 17.68 1.52 -13.03
C ASN A 75 17.46 0.96 -11.62
N VAL A 76 17.71 1.75 -10.57
CA VAL A 76 17.45 1.33 -9.19
C VAL A 76 15.94 1.21 -8.99
N SER A 77 15.49 0.10 -8.41
CA SER A 77 14.08 -0.10 -8.11
C SER A 77 13.64 0.71 -6.90
N LEU A 78 12.38 1.15 -6.88
CA LEU A 78 11.83 1.81 -5.68
C LEU A 78 11.78 0.87 -4.47
N GLN A 79 11.73 -0.44 -4.70
CA GLN A 79 11.92 -1.44 -3.63
C GLN A 79 13.28 -1.28 -2.95
N ALA A 80 14.37 -1.13 -3.72
CA ALA A 80 15.70 -0.97 -3.15
C ALA A 80 15.86 0.37 -2.41
N VAL A 81 15.22 1.44 -2.89
CA VAL A 81 15.15 2.73 -2.17
C VAL A 81 14.40 2.56 -0.86
N TYR A 82 13.24 1.89 -0.90
CA TYR A 82 12.40 1.65 0.27
C TYR A 82 13.12 0.84 1.37
N GLU A 83 13.95 -0.15 1.03
CA GLU A 83 14.78 -0.86 2.02
C GLU A 83 15.73 0.06 2.79
N LYS A 84 16.17 1.18 2.20
CA LYS A 84 16.98 2.21 2.90
C LYS A 84 16.14 3.10 3.80
N VAL A 85 14.87 3.26 3.47
CA VAL A 85 13.90 4.05 4.23
C VAL A 85 13.38 3.26 5.43
N ARG A 86 13.17 1.95 5.27
CA ARG A 86 12.51 1.07 6.25
C ARG A 86 13.04 1.21 7.69
N PRO A 87 14.36 1.26 7.95
CA PRO A 87 14.87 1.46 9.31
C PRO A 87 14.51 2.82 9.92
N LYS A 88 14.35 3.86 9.08
CA LYS A 88 14.02 5.23 9.52
C LYS A 88 12.58 5.35 10.01
N ILE A 89 11.70 4.45 9.58
CA ILE A 89 10.27 4.47 9.95
C ILE A 89 10.10 4.25 11.47
N ALA A 90 10.90 3.37 12.05
CA ALA A 90 10.89 3.12 13.49
C ALA A 90 11.44 4.31 14.31
N CYS A 91 12.10 5.25 13.66
CA CYS A 91 12.68 6.43 14.30
C CYS A 91 11.79 7.69 14.16
N LEU A 92 10.65 7.59 13.47
CA LEU A 92 9.74 8.72 13.31
C LEU A 92 9.20 9.17 14.67
N ARG A 93 9.12 10.49 14.86
CA ARG A 93 8.50 11.09 16.06
C ARG A 93 7.25 11.85 15.64
N GLU A 94 7.39 13.08 15.17
CA GLU A 94 6.26 13.95 14.81
C GLU A 94 5.51 13.44 13.58
N ALA A 95 6.20 12.72 12.70
CA ALA A 95 5.59 12.08 11.53
C ALA A 95 4.94 10.73 11.83
N ALA A 96 5.17 10.12 13.00
CA ALA A 96 4.68 8.78 13.32
C ALA A 96 3.15 8.64 13.26
N PRO A 97 2.34 9.61 13.73
CA PRO A 97 0.88 9.53 13.61
C PRO A 97 0.40 9.43 12.17
N LEU A 98 1.14 10.00 11.22
CA LEU A 98 0.77 10.01 9.80
C LEU A 98 0.86 8.62 9.14
N LEU A 99 1.44 7.62 9.82
CA LEU A 99 1.46 6.24 9.33
C LEU A 99 0.04 5.65 9.21
N GLU A 100 -0.94 6.21 9.92
CA GLU A 100 -2.35 5.80 9.82
C GLU A 100 -2.97 6.10 8.44
N LEU A 101 -2.35 6.99 7.66
CA LEU A 101 -2.77 7.30 6.30
C LEU A 101 -2.43 6.18 5.32
N ASP A 102 -1.41 5.38 5.63
CA ASP A 102 -0.96 4.27 4.81
C ASP A 102 -1.84 3.04 5.03
N ARG A 103 -2.05 2.29 3.95
CA ARG A 103 -2.65 0.95 4.02
C ARG A 103 -1.65 -0.06 4.59
N ASP A 104 -2.09 -1.31 4.74
CA ASP A 104 -1.27 -2.40 5.29
C ASP A 104 0.15 -2.44 4.68
N GLU A 105 1.15 -2.33 5.55
CA GLU A 105 2.58 -2.35 5.21
C GLU A 105 2.98 -3.65 4.50
N ARG A 106 2.42 -4.79 4.87
CA ARG A 106 2.75 -6.08 4.24
C ARG A 106 2.35 -6.12 2.77
N LYS A 107 1.26 -5.41 2.42
CA LYS A 107 0.85 -5.26 1.03
C LYS A 107 1.79 -4.34 0.26
N LEU A 108 2.36 -3.31 0.90
CA LEU A 108 3.39 -2.48 0.27
C LEU A 108 4.63 -3.30 -0.05
N ASP A 109 5.11 -4.12 0.90
CA ASP A 109 6.26 -5.00 0.69
C ASP A 109 6.03 -5.93 -0.53
N ALA A 110 4.86 -6.60 -0.57
CA ALA A 110 4.49 -7.46 -1.69
C ALA A 110 4.37 -6.68 -3.02
N PHE A 111 3.80 -5.48 -2.97
CA PHE A 111 3.64 -4.60 -4.14
C PHE A 111 4.98 -4.16 -4.71
N LEU A 112 5.89 -3.64 -3.89
CA LEU A 112 7.22 -3.19 -4.31
C LEU A 112 8.07 -4.37 -4.82
N GLN A 113 7.94 -5.55 -4.19
CA GLN A 113 8.61 -6.76 -4.66
C GLN A 113 8.09 -7.23 -6.01
N LEU A 114 6.77 -7.14 -6.26
CA LEU A 114 6.16 -7.49 -7.55
C LEU A 114 6.62 -6.54 -8.66
N HIS A 115 6.71 -5.24 -8.38
CA HIS A 115 7.08 -4.21 -9.34
C HIS A 115 8.58 -3.88 -9.34
N LYS A 116 9.42 -4.78 -8.84
CA LYS A 116 10.87 -4.53 -8.67
C LYS A 116 11.57 -4.14 -9.98
N SER A 117 11.10 -4.63 -11.13
CA SER A 117 11.69 -4.32 -12.44
C SER A 117 10.95 -3.20 -13.19
N ASP A 118 9.79 -2.77 -12.69
CA ASP A 118 8.87 -1.90 -13.43
C ASP A 118 8.71 -0.52 -12.79
N LEU A 119 8.98 -0.41 -11.49
CA LEU A 119 8.89 0.84 -10.76
C LEU A 119 10.29 1.25 -10.30
N LEU A 120 10.94 2.07 -11.12
CA LEU A 120 12.33 2.47 -10.97
C LEU A 120 12.46 3.93 -10.55
N VAL A 121 13.67 4.32 -10.16
CA VAL A 121 14.03 5.72 -9.88
C VAL A 121 13.79 6.61 -11.10
N ALA A 122 14.06 6.13 -12.31
CA ALA A 122 13.72 6.84 -13.54
C ALA A 122 12.23 7.20 -13.63
N ASP A 123 11.36 6.24 -13.31
CA ASP A 123 9.90 6.44 -13.35
C ASP A 123 9.45 7.45 -12.28
N LEU A 124 10.03 7.39 -11.08
CA LEU A 124 9.81 8.39 -10.04
C LEU A 124 10.18 9.79 -10.54
N ARG A 125 11.36 9.96 -11.16
CA ARG A 125 11.81 11.26 -11.69
C ARG A 125 10.86 11.81 -12.76
N ILE A 126 10.32 10.94 -13.61
CA ILE A 126 9.37 11.33 -14.66
C ILE A 126 8.01 11.70 -14.07
N PHE A 127 7.48 10.90 -13.13
CA PHE A 127 6.09 11.05 -12.67
C PHE A 127 5.92 12.03 -11.50
N LEU A 128 6.93 12.20 -10.64
CA LEU A 128 6.84 13.03 -9.44
C LEU A 128 6.40 14.50 -9.74
N PRO A 129 6.92 15.19 -10.78
CA PRO A 129 6.49 16.56 -11.10
C PRO A 129 5.00 16.71 -11.44
N PHE A 130 4.34 15.61 -11.82
CA PHE A 130 2.93 15.57 -12.23
C PHE A 130 2.04 14.86 -11.21
N THR A 131 2.59 14.51 -10.05
CA THR A 131 1.87 13.80 -8.99
C THR A 131 1.04 14.77 -8.18
N ILE A 132 -0.28 14.73 -8.37
CA ILE A 132 -1.23 15.67 -7.74
C ILE A 132 -1.83 15.18 -6.42
N ASN A 133 -1.73 13.88 -6.14
CA ASN A 133 -2.38 13.23 -5.00
C ASN A 133 -1.46 13.06 -3.79
N LEU A 134 -0.20 13.49 -3.89
CA LEU A 134 0.76 13.43 -2.80
C LEU A 134 0.88 14.80 -2.13
N ASP A 135 0.47 14.89 -0.86
CA ASP A 135 0.47 16.15 -0.12
C ASP A 135 1.92 16.60 0.19
N PRO A 136 2.35 17.80 -0.27
CA PRO A 136 3.66 18.36 0.06
C PRO A 136 3.93 18.48 1.57
N TYR A 137 2.88 18.59 2.39
CA TYR A 137 2.98 18.65 3.85
C TYR A 137 3.65 17.41 4.44
N LEU A 138 3.40 16.22 3.91
CA LEU A 138 4.01 14.98 4.40
C LEU A 138 5.54 15.05 4.32
N ARG A 139 6.08 15.50 3.18
CA ARG A 139 7.52 15.68 2.99
C ARG A 139 8.08 16.76 3.91
N LYS A 140 7.34 17.83 4.15
CA LYS A 140 7.74 18.90 5.06
C LYS A 140 7.90 18.36 6.49
N VAL A 141 6.89 17.69 7.03
CA VAL A 141 6.94 17.10 8.37
C VAL A 141 8.05 16.07 8.48
N LEU A 142 8.19 15.17 7.49
CA LEU A 142 9.28 14.18 7.49
C LEU A 142 10.67 14.81 7.50
N LYS A 143 10.86 15.91 6.76
CA LYS A 143 12.14 16.64 6.73
C LYS A 143 12.42 17.34 8.05
N GLU A 144 11.41 17.96 8.67
CA GLU A 144 11.52 18.57 10.00
C GLU A 144 11.83 17.52 11.08
N ASP A 145 11.16 16.36 11.03
CA ASP A 145 11.37 15.23 11.94
C ASP A 145 12.81 14.69 11.81
N GLN A 146 13.30 14.49 10.58
CA GLN A 146 14.67 14.03 10.35
C GLN A 146 15.72 15.06 10.82
N GLN A 147 15.50 16.36 10.57
CA GLN A 147 16.39 17.42 11.05
C GLN A 147 16.44 17.46 12.59
N SER A 148 15.30 17.32 13.26
CA SER A 148 15.24 17.33 14.72
C SER A 148 16.08 16.21 15.35
N ILE A 149 16.08 15.02 14.73
CA ILE A 149 16.85 13.87 15.17
C ILE A 149 18.36 14.09 14.93
N GLU A 150 18.73 14.67 13.79
CA GLU A 150 20.12 15.00 13.45
C GLU A 150 20.70 16.08 14.38
N ASP A 151 19.90 17.09 14.74
CA ASP A 151 20.28 18.16 15.67
C ASP A 151 20.49 17.62 17.09
N GLU A 152 19.59 16.76 17.60
CA GLU A 152 19.77 16.10 18.91
C GLU A 152 20.98 15.17 18.95
N GLY A 153 21.20 14.39 17.88
CA GLY A 153 22.36 13.50 17.76
C GLY A 153 23.69 14.28 17.75
N THR A 154 23.70 15.46 17.13
CA THR A 154 24.85 16.36 17.09
C THR A 154 25.15 16.95 18.47
N LEU A 155 24.11 17.36 19.22
CA LEU A 155 24.25 17.86 20.59
C LEU A 155 24.77 16.77 21.56
N MET A 156 24.38 15.50 21.38
CA MET A 156 24.90 14.39 22.18
C MET A 156 26.37 14.07 21.90
N LEU A 157 26.84 14.24 20.66
CA LEU A 157 28.26 14.08 20.30
C LEU A 157 29.15 15.20 20.85
N GLN A 158 28.62 16.41 20.98
CA GLN A 158 29.34 17.56 21.53
C GLN A 158 29.47 17.52 23.07
N ASN A 159 28.58 16.78 23.75
CA ASN A 159 28.58 16.63 25.21
C ASN A 159 29.40 15.43 25.74
N LYS A 160 30.28 14.81 24.93
CA LYS A 160 31.28 13.90 25.49
C LYS A 160 32.30 14.72 26.30
N PRO A 161 32.37 14.58 27.64
CA PRO A 161 33.45 15.20 28.38
C PRO A 161 34.77 14.65 27.83
N SER A 162 35.70 15.56 27.53
CA SER A 162 37.06 15.20 27.11
C SER A 162 37.69 14.40 28.26
N ILE A 163 37.76 13.08 28.13
CA ILE A 163 38.46 12.23 29.09
C ILE A 163 39.95 12.48 28.84
N ASN A 164 40.56 13.30 29.71
CA ASN A 164 42.01 13.40 29.84
C ASN A 164 42.60 11.98 29.90
N PRO A 165 43.74 11.70 29.23
CA PRO A 165 44.36 10.38 29.30
C PRO A 165 44.97 10.21 30.70
N ALA A 166 44.17 9.73 31.65
CA ALA A 166 44.66 9.28 32.94
C ALA A 166 45.47 8.00 32.74
N VAL A 167 46.68 8.02 33.30
CA VAL A 167 47.69 6.97 33.30
C VAL A 167 47.07 5.59 33.58
N ARG A 168 47.30 4.62 32.67
CA ARG A 168 46.94 3.21 32.85
C ARG A 168 47.69 2.63 34.04
N ILE A 169 46.97 2.28 35.10
CA ILE A 169 47.43 1.35 36.14
C ILE A 169 46.94 -0.04 35.72
N PRO A 170 47.81 -1.05 35.60
CA PRO A 170 47.38 -2.42 35.25
C PRO A 170 46.65 -3.07 36.44
N PRO A 171 45.64 -3.92 36.19
CA PRO A 171 44.88 -4.58 37.26
C PRO A 171 45.72 -5.69 37.92
N PRO A 172 45.49 -5.99 39.22
CA PRO A 172 46.13 -7.12 39.89
C PRO A 172 45.52 -8.46 39.44
N ILE A 173 46.35 -9.49 39.48
CA ILE A 173 46.09 -10.87 39.06
C ILE A 173 45.04 -11.51 39.99
N PRO A 174 43.99 -12.19 39.48
CA PRO A 174 43.01 -12.85 40.33
C PRO A 174 43.55 -14.18 40.88
N THR A 175 43.56 -14.32 42.20
CA THR A 175 43.79 -15.58 42.92
C THR A 175 42.54 -16.46 42.83
N TYR A 176 42.71 -17.69 42.35
CA TYR A 176 41.64 -18.69 42.23
C TYR A 176 41.21 -19.18 43.62
N VAL A 177 39.91 -19.08 43.92
CA VAL A 177 39.28 -19.70 45.08
C VAL A 177 38.23 -20.69 44.57
N PRO A 178 38.27 -21.99 44.93
CA PRO A 178 37.24 -22.93 44.55
C PRO A 178 36.04 -22.80 45.49
N SER A 179 34.83 -22.70 44.91
CA SER A 179 33.57 -22.69 45.66
C SER A 179 32.92 -24.08 45.65
N PRO A 180 32.29 -24.55 46.75
CA PRO A 180 31.70 -25.87 46.82
C PRO A 180 30.21 -25.93 46.44
N ALA A 181 29.87 -27.04 45.78
CA ALA A 181 28.59 -27.77 45.75
C ALA A 181 27.37 -27.22 44.99
N ALA A 182 26.70 -28.21 44.37
CA ALA A 182 25.63 -28.16 43.38
C ALA A 182 24.27 -27.70 43.93
N TYR A 183 23.52 -26.98 43.08
CA TYR A 183 22.09 -26.73 43.18
C TYR A 183 21.36 -27.35 41.96
N PRO A 184 20.08 -27.73 42.10
CA PRO A 184 19.34 -28.52 41.12
C PRO A 184 18.88 -27.69 39.90
N PRO A 185 18.51 -28.33 38.78
CA PRO A 185 18.18 -27.63 37.54
C PRO A 185 16.82 -26.93 37.64
N TYR A 186 16.80 -25.63 37.34
CA TYR A 186 15.58 -24.86 37.12
C TYR A 186 14.93 -25.29 35.79
N GLN A 187 13.73 -25.87 35.89
CA GLN A 187 12.76 -25.96 34.81
C GLN A 187 11.76 -24.79 34.96
N LEU A 188 11.77 -23.83 34.02
CA LEU A 188 10.74 -22.81 33.72
C LEU A 188 11.39 -21.85 32.69
N PHE A 189 10.89 -21.52 31.50
CA PHE A 189 9.54 -21.44 30.92
C PHE A 189 9.61 -21.82 29.42
N HIS A 190 8.75 -22.73 28.97
CA HIS A 190 8.54 -23.06 27.56
C HIS A 190 7.05 -23.35 27.30
N ASN A 191 6.16 -22.49 27.80
CA ASN A 191 4.71 -22.73 27.69
C ASN A 191 3.93 -21.44 27.43
N ASP A 192 4.16 -20.79 26.29
CA ASP A 192 3.24 -19.78 25.76
C ASP A 192 2.95 -19.90 24.26
N TYR A 193 3.51 -20.90 23.56
CA TYR A 193 3.26 -21.10 22.12
C TYR A 193 2.18 -22.15 21.80
N GLU A 194 1.76 -22.98 22.76
CA GLU A 194 0.82 -24.09 22.52
C GLU A 194 -0.67 -23.75 22.79
N LEU A 195 -0.97 -22.67 23.53
CA LEU A 195 -2.35 -22.34 23.93
C LEU A 195 -3.15 -21.51 22.90
N ARG A 196 -2.53 -21.03 21.82
CA ARG A 196 -3.24 -20.32 20.73
C ARG A 196 -3.69 -21.20 19.57
N HIS A 197 -3.14 -22.41 19.42
CA HIS A 197 -3.48 -23.31 18.31
C HIS A 197 -4.66 -24.26 18.60
N ARG A 198 -5.17 -24.28 19.84
CA ARG A 198 -6.18 -25.27 20.26
C ARG A 198 -7.64 -24.80 20.22
N ASN A 199 -7.90 -23.54 19.83
CA ASN A 199 -9.27 -23.02 19.65
C ASN A 199 -9.77 -23.08 18.20
N ALA A 200 -9.02 -23.69 17.28
CA ALA A 200 -9.38 -23.81 15.87
C ALA A 200 -9.95 -25.18 15.49
N SER A 201 -10.68 -25.86 16.39
CA SER A 201 -11.40 -27.09 16.05
C SER A 201 -12.45 -27.41 17.11
N ILE A 202 -13.70 -26.98 16.89
CA ILE A 202 -14.94 -27.69 17.24
C ILE A 202 -16.06 -27.14 16.33
N ASN A 203 -16.51 -28.01 15.43
CA ASN A 203 -17.82 -28.14 14.78
C ASN A 203 -18.54 -26.88 14.25
N SER A 204 -18.58 -26.75 12.92
CA SER A 204 -19.79 -27.07 12.13
C SER A 204 -19.46 -27.06 10.64
N GLU A 205 -20.19 -27.89 9.92
CA GLU A 205 -20.14 -28.25 8.49
C GLU A 205 -19.58 -27.20 7.51
N PRO A 206 -18.91 -27.63 6.41
CA PRO A 206 -18.58 -26.70 5.36
C PRO A 206 -19.88 -26.15 4.77
N ALA A 207 -20.22 -24.91 5.09
CA ALA A 207 -21.14 -24.15 4.27
C ALA A 207 -20.50 -24.10 2.88
N MET A 208 -21.01 -24.94 1.96
CA MET A 208 -20.81 -24.73 0.54
C MET A 208 -21.51 -23.42 0.20
N THR A 209 -20.81 -22.31 0.40
CA THR A 209 -21.18 -21.06 -0.24
C THR A 209 -21.18 -21.36 -1.73
N PRO A 210 -22.30 -21.17 -2.46
CA PRO A 210 -22.30 -21.39 -3.89
C PRO A 210 -21.22 -20.49 -4.45
N LEU A 211 -20.32 -21.08 -5.26
CA LEU A 211 -19.36 -20.34 -6.05
C LEU A 211 -20.15 -19.21 -6.73
N ILE A 212 -19.85 -17.95 -6.39
CA ILE A 212 -20.38 -16.82 -7.14
C ILE A 212 -19.77 -17.01 -8.52
N GLY A 213 -20.60 -17.48 -9.46
CA GLY A 213 -20.24 -17.61 -10.86
C GLY A 213 -19.70 -16.28 -11.36
N SER A 214 -18.93 -16.33 -12.44
CA SER A 214 -18.55 -15.13 -13.18
C SER A 214 -19.83 -14.29 -13.41
N PRO A 215 -19.78 -12.95 -13.47
CA PRO A 215 -20.94 -12.16 -13.89
C PRO A 215 -21.51 -12.64 -15.24
N SER A 216 -20.67 -13.30 -16.03
CA SER A 216 -21.00 -14.00 -17.28
C SER A 216 -21.92 -15.21 -17.10
N ASP A 217 -21.94 -15.84 -15.93
CA ASP A 217 -22.76 -17.02 -15.61
C ASP A 217 -24.17 -16.62 -15.13
N SER A 218 -24.40 -15.33 -14.81
CA SER A 218 -25.68 -14.81 -14.32
C SER A 218 -26.56 -14.18 -15.41
N PHE A 219 -26.01 -13.95 -16.61
CA PHE A 219 -26.73 -13.37 -17.75
C PHE A 219 -26.59 -14.27 -18.97
N GLY A 220 -27.62 -14.35 -19.81
CA GLY A 220 -27.51 -15.01 -21.11
C GLY A 220 -26.47 -14.30 -22.00
N ASP A 221 -25.73 -15.08 -22.79
CA ASP A 221 -24.74 -14.56 -23.76
C ASP A 221 -25.34 -13.48 -24.69
N ASP A 222 -26.63 -13.56 -24.97
CA ASP A 222 -27.39 -12.59 -25.77
C ASP A 222 -27.52 -11.22 -25.08
N VAL A 223 -27.59 -11.17 -23.75
CA VAL A 223 -27.59 -9.92 -22.97
C VAL A 223 -26.19 -9.31 -22.95
N LEU A 224 -25.16 -10.13 -22.73
CA LEU A 224 -23.76 -9.69 -22.64
C LEU A 224 -23.22 -9.14 -23.96
N GLN A 225 -23.70 -9.65 -25.10
CA GLN A 225 -23.31 -9.17 -26.43
C GLN A 225 -24.16 -8.00 -26.94
N THR A 226 -25.21 -7.58 -26.22
CA THR A 226 -26.06 -6.47 -26.65
C THR A 226 -25.32 -5.14 -26.49
N LYS A 227 -25.06 -4.46 -27.60
CA LYS A 227 -24.45 -3.13 -27.62
C LYS A 227 -25.46 -2.05 -27.19
N LEU A 228 -25.28 -1.50 -26.00
CA LEU A 228 -26.21 -0.53 -25.40
C LEU A 228 -26.38 0.73 -26.26
N SER A 229 -25.32 1.23 -26.89
CA SER A 229 -25.34 2.50 -27.65
C SER A 229 -26.34 2.54 -28.81
N ASP A 230 -26.88 1.39 -29.21
CA ASP A 230 -27.77 1.24 -30.36
C ASP A 230 -29.23 1.01 -29.92
N LEU A 231 -29.49 0.96 -28.60
CA LEU A 231 -30.81 0.73 -28.04
C LEU A 231 -31.61 2.01 -27.94
N THR A 232 -32.84 1.95 -28.46
CA THR A 232 -33.88 2.94 -28.19
C THR A 232 -34.43 2.77 -26.77
N VAL A 233 -35.27 3.69 -26.32
CA VAL A 233 -35.93 3.62 -25.01
C VAL A 233 -36.71 2.30 -24.83
N GLU A 234 -37.45 1.89 -25.86
CA GLU A 234 -38.14 0.59 -25.87
C GLU A 234 -37.14 -0.58 -25.87
N GLY A 235 -36.03 -0.46 -26.59
CA GLY A 235 -34.96 -1.47 -26.60
C GLY A 235 -34.31 -1.66 -25.23
N VAL A 236 -34.14 -0.60 -24.44
CA VAL A 236 -33.67 -0.68 -23.05
C VAL A 236 -34.69 -1.38 -22.16
N VAL A 237 -35.98 -1.06 -22.30
CA VAL A 237 -37.06 -1.72 -21.53
C VAL A 237 -37.11 -3.23 -21.84
N SER A 238 -37.03 -3.62 -23.12
CA SER A 238 -36.98 -5.04 -23.53
C SER A 238 -35.71 -5.75 -23.08
N LEU A 239 -34.57 -5.06 -23.01
CA LEU A 239 -33.34 -5.64 -22.45
C LEU A 239 -33.49 -5.92 -20.95
N LEU A 240 -34.04 -4.98 -20.19
CA LEU A 240 -34.25 -5.12 -18.75
C LEU A 240 -35.26 -6.22 -18.40
N GLU A 241 -36.23 -6.48 -19.27
CA GLU A 241 -37.18 -7.59 -19.12
C GLU A 241 -36.51 -8.98 -19.20
N ARG A 242 -35.42 -9.08 -19.97
CA ARG A 242 -34.62 -10.31 -20.10
C ARG A 242 -33.70 -10.56 -18.91
N VAL A 243 -33.53 -9.59 -18.02
CA VAL A 243 -32.75 -9.74 -16.79
C VAL A 243 -33.70 -10.13 -15.66
N ASP A 244 -33.64 -11.39 -15.23
CA ASP A 244 -34.57 -11.97 -14.24
C ASP A 244 -34.61 -11.16 -12.93
N ASP A 245 -33.47 -10.66 -12.47
CA ASP A 245 -33.36 -9.87 -11.22
C ASP A 245 -33.99 -8.47 -11.32
N LEU A 246 -34.07 -7.90 -12.53
CA LEU A 246 -34.59 -6.56 -12.78
C LEU A 246 -36.06 -6.57 -13.24
N ARG A 247 -36.55 -7.72 -13.72
CA ARG A 247 -37.95 -7.91 -14.16
C ARG A 247 -38.99 -7.48 -13.11
N PRO A 248 -38.85 -7.75 -11.79
CA PRO A 248 -39.82 -7.33 -10.79
C PRO A 248 -39.94 -5.80 -10.63
N ALA A 249 -38.89 -5.04 -10.97
CA ALA A 249 -38.88 -3.58 -10.89
C ALA A 249 -39.40 -2.90 -12.17
N LEU A 250 -39.51 -3.65 -13.26
CA LEU A 250 -39.87 -3.13 -14.59
C LEU A 250 -41.22 -2.38 -14.64
N PRO A 251 -42.29 -2.80 -13.95
CA PRO A 251 -43.56 -2.06 -13.95
C PRO A 251 -43.45 -0.64 -13.40
N LYS A 252 -42.50 -0.39 -12.48
CA LYS A 252 -42.24 0.94 -11.92
C LYS A 252 -41.23 1.74 -12.76
N LEU A 253 -40.22 1.07 -13.33
CA LEU A 253 -39.14 1.71 -14.07
C LEU A 253 -39.52 2.06 -15.52
N SER A 254 -40.28 1.21 -16.20
CA SER A 254 -40.69 1.41 -17.59
C SER A 254 -41.32 2.78 -17.88
N PRO A 255 -42.32 3.27 -17.12
CA PRO A 255 -42.89 4.60 -17.37
C PRO A 255 -41.87 5.73 -17.19
N ILE A 256 -40.96 5.62 -16.20
CA ILE A 256 -39.94 6.63 -15.91
C ILE A 256 -38.90 6.69 -17.04
N LEU A 257 -38.46 5.53 -17.53
CA LEU A 257 -37.52 5.43 -18.65
C LEU A 257 -38.11 6.04 -19.93
N LYS A 258 -39.41 5.80 -20.17
CA LYS A 258 -40.15 6.37 -21.31
C LYS A 258 -40.32 7.88 -21.19
N GLU A 259 -40.76 8.37 -20.04
CA GLU A 259 -40.97 9.79 -19.77
C GLU A 259 -39.68 10.61 -19.93
N ASN A 260 -38.55 10.05 -19.51
CA ASN A 260 -37.25 10.73 -19.56
C ASN A 260 -36.43 10.40 -20.82
N ALA A 261 -37.03 9.70 -21.79
CA ALA A 261 -36.38 9.29 -23.04
C ALA A 261 -35.02 8.57 -22.85
N ILE A 262 -34.92 7.76 -21.79
CA ILE A 262 -33.69 7.04 -21.42
C ILE A 262 -33.45 5.90 -22.42
N ASN A 263 -32.48 6.11 -23.30
CA ASN A 263 -32.03 5.15 -24.29
C ASN A 263 -30.63 4.64 -23.90
N GLY A 264 -29.99 3.79 -24.70
CA GLY A 264 -28.70 3.19 -24.32
C GLY A 264 -27.45 4.05 -24.59
N ARG A 265 -27.61 5.35 -24.83
CA ARG A 265 -26.51 6.33 -25.01
C ARG A 265 -26.34 7.26 -23.82
#